data_AF-A0A212SYN5-F1
#
_entry.id   AF-A0A212SYN5-F1
#
_cell.length_a   1.000
_cell.length_b   1.000
_cell.length_c   1.000
_cell.angle_alpha   90.00
_cell.angle_beta   90.00
_cell.angle_gamma   90.00
#
_symmetry.space_group_name_H-M   'P 1'
#
loop_
_entity.id
_entity.type
_entity.pdbx_description
1 polymer ?
#
loop_
_entity_poly.entity_id
_entity_poly.type
_entity_poly.pdbx_seq_one_letter_code
_entity_poly.pdbx_strand_id
1 'polypeptide(L)'
;MNAVHRHVDADERRARLGIRHLLAPSHHAAAMPDVAQALVGLHATDPSTVFLAAAARTSAPDIAAMEEALYEERTLERMLCMRRTMFVVPAATAPVIEASTGRAIAAKERAACAVYLRDGAGWSAQRYAAVEEDLLEALAARPAPPSSPPTYPHYGSR
;
A
#
# COMPACT_ATOMS: atom_id res chain seq x y z
N MET A 1 -5.96 -37.79 -18.24
CA MET A 1 -4.53 -37.94 -17.88
C MET A 1 -4.33 -37.24 -16.55
N ASN A 2 -4.01 -37.99 -15.48
CA ASN A 2 -3.68 -37.35 -14.20
C ASN A 2 -2.31 -36.69 -14.35
N ALA A 3 -2.26 -35.36 -14.32
CA ALA A 3 -0.99 -34.65 -14.32
C ALA A 3 -0.23 -35.02 -13.04
N VAL A 4 0.96 -35.60 -13.20
CA VAL A 4 1.88 -35.79 -12.08
C VAL A 4 2.32 -34.39 -11.63
N HIS A 5 1.81 -33.94 -10.50
CA HIS A 5 2.24 -32.67 -9.93
C HIS A 5 3.66 -32.80 -9.40
N ARG A 6 4.54 -31.90 -9.85
CA ARG A 6 5.91 -31.80 -9.35
C ARG A 6 5.87 -31.58 -7.83
N HIS A 7 6.53 -32.46 -7.07
CA HIS A 7 6.71 -32.29 -5.63
C HIS A 7 7.73 -31.16 -5.37
N VAL A 8 7.40 -30.26 -4.44
CA VAL A 8 8.26 -29.15 -3.99
C VAL A 8 8.49 -29.33 -2.49
N ASP A 9 9.71 -29.75 -2.15
CA ASP A 9 10.12 -30.01 -0.78
C ASP A 9 10.39 -28.72 0.03
N ALA A 10 10.79 -28.89 1.29
CA ALA A 10 11.00 -27.78 2.20
C ALA A 10 12.23 -26.93 1.84
N ASP A 11 13.30 -27.54 1.31
CA ASP A 11 14.50 -26.82 0.91
C ASP A 11 14.24 -25.95 -0.32
N GLU A 12 13.54 -26.50 -1.31
CA GLU A 12 13.13 -25.75 -2.49
C GLU A 12 12.17 -24.61 -2.12
N ARG A 13 11.22 -24.84 -1.20
CA ARG A 13 10.34 -23.78 -0.69
C ARG A 13 11.13 -22.66 -0.03
N ARG A 14 12.08 -22.99 0.86
CA ARG A 14 12.93 -21.99 1.52
C ARG A 14 13.77 -21.22 0.52
N ALA A 15 14.39 -21.88 -0.45
CA ALA A 15 15.17 -21.23 -1.50
C ALA A 15 14.30 -20.27 -2.32
N ARG A 16 13.10 -20.70 -2.72
CA ARG A 16 12.14 -19.85 -3.45
C ARG A 16 11.72 -18.64 -2.64
N LEU A 17 11.43 -18.81 -1.34
CA LEU A 17 11.11 -17.68 -0.45
C LEU A 17 12.30 -16.74 -0.29
N GLY A 18 13.49 -17.29 -0.04
CA GLY A 18 14.74 -16.54 0.10
C GLY A 18 15.00 -15.61 -1.08
N ILE A 19 14.81 -16.13 -2.29
CA ILE A 19 15.02 -15.42 -3.54
C ILE A 19 13.87 -14.46 -3.85
N ARG A 20 12.63 -14.96 -3.91
CA ARG A 20 11.48 -14.17 -4.38
C ARG A 20 11.02 -13.12 -3.38
N HIS A 21 11.31 -13.31 -2.09
CA HIS A 21 11.00 -12.33 -1.05
C HIS A 21 12.20 -11.49 -0.64
N LEU A 22 13.30 -11.56 -1.40
CA LEU A 22 14.51 -10.77 -1.18
C LEU A 22 15.08 -10.92 0.24
N LEU A 23 14.98 -12.12 0.82
CA LEU A 23 15.46 -12.43 2.18
C LEU A 23 16.90 -12.97 2.18
N ALA A 24 17.38 -13.49 1.05
CA ALA A 24 18.77 -13.85 0.88
C ALA A 24 19.58 -12.57 0.54
N PRO A 25 20.69 -12.26 1.25
CA PRO A 25 21.44 -11.02 1.03
C PRO A 25 21.88 -10.78 -0.42
N SER A 26 22.21 -11.84 -1.16
CA SER A 26 22.56 -11.77 -2.59
C SER A 26 21.40 -11.39 -3.51
N HIS A 27 20.18 -11.37 -3.00
CA HIS A 27 18.95 -11.04 -3.71
C HIS A 27 18.25 -9.83 -3.10
N HIS A 28 18.90 -9.07 -2.21
CA HIS A 28 18.33 -7.80 -1.77
C HIS A 28 18.15 -6.86 -2.97
N ALA A 29 17.10 -6.05 -2.93
CA ALA A 29 16.89 -4.97 -3.89
C ALA A 29 18.00 -3.91 -3.78
N ALA A 30 18.23 -3.20 -4.88
CA ALA A 30 19.13 -2.05 -4.89
C ALA A 30 18.50 -0.83 -4.21
N ALA A 31 17.19 -0.63 -4.38
CA ALA A 31 16.44 0.47 -3.78
C ALA A 31 15.21 -0.04 -3.02
N MET A 32 14.81 0.70 -1.97
CA MET A 32 13.67 0.34 -1.13
C MET A 32 12.32 0.25 -1.88
N PRO A 33 11.99 1.15 -2.82
CA PRO A 33 10.74 1.07 -3.60
C PRO A 33 10.61 -0.23 -4.41
N ASP A 34 11.72 -0.78 -4.91
CA ASP A 34 11.73 -2.01 -5.72
C ASP A 34 11.25 -3.24 -4.94
N VAL A 35 11.36 -3.21 -3.61
CA VAL A 35 10.87 -4.29 -2.74
C VAL A 35 9.35 -4.46 -2.87
N ALA A 36 8.60 -3.35 -2.99
CA ALA A 36 7.16 -3.40 -3.19
C ALA A 36 6.80 -4.04 -4.54
N GLN A 37 7.61 -3.82 -5.58
CA GLN A 37 7.45 -4.47 -6.87
C GLN A 37 7.71 -5.97 -6.79
N ALA A 38 8.79 -6.39 -6.12
CA ALA A 38 9.15 -7.79 -5.97
C ALA A 38 8.12 -8.60 -5.16
N LEU A 39 7.55 -7.97 -4.12
CA LEU A 39 6.58 -8.60 -3.22
C LEU A 39 5.12 -8.41 -3.62
N VAL A 40 4.86 -7.64 -4.68
CA VAL A 40 3.49 -7.26 -5.09
C VAL A 40 2.76 -6.50 -3.98
N GLY A 41 3.50 -5.68 -3.23
CA GLY A 41 3.01 -4.85 -2.14
C GLY A 41 3.62 -5.16 -0.77
N LEU A 42 3.60 -4.14 0.09
CA LEU A 42 4.10 -4.16 1.45
C LEU A 42 2.96 -3.82 2.42
N HIS A 43 2.78 -4.60 3.48
CA HIS A 43 1.82 -4.27 4.51
C HIS A 43 2.23 -2.97 5.21
N ALA A 44 1.28 -2.04 5.36
CA ALA A 44 1.55 -0.66 5.76
C ALA A 44 0.47 -0.12 6.74
N THR A 45 -0.18 -1.01 7.49
CA THR A 45 -1.18 -0.58 8.49
C THR A 45 -0.53 0.22 9.60
N ASP A 46 0.63 -0.21 10.07
CA ASP A 46 1.49 0.63 10.90
C ASP A 46 2.44 1.42 9.99
N PRO A 47 2.53 2.76 10.13
CA PRO A 47 3.34 3.59 9.26
C PRO A 47 4.82 3.21 9.20
N SER A 48 5.39 2.64 10.28
CA SER A 48 6.80 2.25 10.32
C SER A 48 7.06 0.92 9.59
N THR A 49 6.08 0.02 9.57
CA THR A 49 6.28 -1.35 9.07
C THR A 49 6.64 -1.42 7.60
N VAL A 50 6.17 -0.47 6.78
CA VAL A 50 6.52 -0.41 5.35
C VAL A 50 8.01 -0.10 5.15
N PHE A 51 8.55 0.85 5.90
CA PHE A 51 9.98 1.22 5.84
C PHE A 51 10.85 0.10 6.38
N LEU A 52 10.48 -0.50 7.51
CA LEU A 52 11.21 -1.63 8.09
C LEU A 52 11.22 -2.85 7.15
N ALA A 53 10.07 -3.16 6.53
CA ALA A 53 9.97 -4.28 5.61
C ALA A 53 10.81 -4.08 4.33
N ALA A 54 10.86 -2.86 3.80
CA ALA A 54 11.69 -2.52 2.65
C ALA A 54 13.19 -2.49 3.02
N ALA A 55 13.55 -1.87 4.14
CA ALA A 55 14.94 -1.79 4.61
C ALA A 55 15.54 -3.18 4.85
N ALA A 56 14.79 -4.10 5.44
CA ALA A 56 15.24 -5.47 5.68
C ALA A 56 15.53 -6.29 4.41
N ARG A 57 15.15 -5.78 3.23
CA ARG A 57 15.24 -6.44 1.92
C ARG A 57 16.04 -5.64 0.88
N THR A 58 16.71 -4.59 1.32
CA THR A 58 17.49 -3.68 0.47
C THR A 58 18.95 -3.74 0.88
N SER A 59 19.87 -3.66 -0.08
CA SER A 59 21.31 -3.71 0.18
C SER A 59 21.83 -2.42 0.82
N ALA A 60 21.28 -1.27 0.42
CA ALA A 60 21.55 0.05 0.99
C ALA A 60 20.22 0.78 1.27
N PRO A 61 19.60 0.58 2.44
CA PRO A 61 18.34 1.23 2.78
C PRO A 61 18.43 2.75 2.79
N ASP A 62 17.51 3.40 2.10
CA ASP A 62 17.35 4.86 2.06
C ASP A 62 15.88 5.24 2.26
N ILE A 63 15.61 5.91 3.39
CA ILE A 63 14.27 6.36 3.77
C ILE A 63 13.78 7.46 2.82
N ALA A 64 14.66 8.37 2.40
CA ALA A 64 14.30 9.49 1.54
C ALA A 64 13.80 9.01 0.18
N ALA A 65 14.49 8.03 -0.43
CA ALA A 65 14.04 7.40 -1.67
C ALA A 65 12.65 6.74 -1.55
N MET A 66 12.34 6.16 -0.40
CA MET A 66 11.01 5.57 -0.15
C MET A 66 9.92 6.64 0.03
N GLU A 67 10.24 7.74 0.71
CA GLU A 67 9.34 8.89 0.87
C GLU A 67 9.08 9.58 -0.47
N GLU A 68 10.12 9.78 -1.29
CA GLU A 68 10.02 10.35 -2.63
C GLU A 68 9.10 9.50 -3.52
N ALA A 69 9.27 8.18 -3.54
CA ALA A 69 8.41 7.27 -4.29
C ALA A 69 6.94 7.29 -3.82
N LEU A 70 6.69 7.47 -2.51
CA LEU A 70 5.36 7.48 -1.91
C LEU A 70 4.63 8.81 -2.09
N TYR A 71 5.33 9.92 -1.92
CA TYR A 71 4.70 11.22 -1.72
C TYR A 71 4.93 12.16 -2.91
N GLU A 72 6.11 12.11 -3.51
CA GLU A 72 6.50 13.00 -4.60
C GLU A 72 6.19 12.40 -5.97
N GLU A 73 6.90 11.33 -6.33
CA GLU A 73 6.76 10.69 -7.64
C GLU A 73 5.46 9.88 -7.75
N ARG A 74 4.93 9.43 -6.61
CA ARG A 74 3.74 8.56 -6.53
C ARG A 74 3.86 7.30 -7.40
N THR A 75 5.07 6.78 -7.51
CA THR A 75 5.33 5.47 -8.12
C THR A 75 4.83 4.34 -7.23
N LEU A 76 4.59 4.62 -5.95
CA LEU A 76 3.92 3.76 -4.99
C LEU A 76 2.61 4.39 -4.49
N GLU A 77 1.57 3.57 -4.35
CA GLU A 77 0.27 3.95 -3.82
C GLU A 77 -0.01 3.28 -2.48
N ARG A 78 -0.62 4.02 -1.55
CA ARG A 78 -1.11 3.49 -0.28
C ARG A 78 -2.63 3.30 -0.34
N MET A 79 -3.09 2.06 -0.21
CA MET A 79 -4.52 1.74 -0.32
C MET A 79 -4.92 0.51 0.51
N LEU A 80 -6.22 0.39 0.81
CA LEU A 80 -6.77 -0.81 1.45
C LEU A 80 -6.83 -1.96 0.43
N CYS A 81 -6.29 -3.12 0.82
CA CYS A 81 -6.18 -4.29 -0.05
C CYS A 81 -6.69 -5.56 0.67
N MET A 82 -5.93 -6.66 0.53
CA MET A 82 -6.21 -7.96 1.12
C MET A 82 -6.58 -7.84 2.60
N ARG A 83 -7.63 -8.56 3.00
CA ARG A 83 -8.13 -8.59 4.39
C ARG A 83 -8.49 -7.22 4.96
N ARG A 84 -8.71 -6.21 4.09
CA ARG A 84 -9.04 -4.84 4.47
C ARG A 84 -7.97 -4.19 5.35
N THR A 85 -6.71 -4.49 5.09
CA THR A 85 -5.58 -3.80 5.73
C THR A 85 -4.87 -2.89 4.72
N MET A 86 -4.11 -1.93 5.25
CA MET A 86 -3.39 -0.97 4.42
C MET A 86 -2.15 -1.61 3.82
N PHE A 87 -1.92 -1.38 2.53
CA PHE A 87 -0.71 -1.77 1.83
C PHE A 87 -0.13 -0.59 1.05
N VAL A 88 1.18 -0.63 0.83
CA VAL A 88 1.88 0.17 -0.18
C VAL A 88 2.17 -0.73 -1.37
N VAL A 89 1.72 -0.34 -2.55
CA VAL A 89 1.77 -1.14 -3.78
C VAL A 89 2.34 -0.32 -4.94
N PRO A 90 2.96 -0.93 -5.95
CA PRO A 90 3.33 -0.21 -7.17
C PRO A 90 2.10 0.42 -7.84
N ALA A 91 2.18 1.69 -8.24
CA ALA A 91 1.08 2.42 -8.88
C ALA A 91 0.53 1.68 -10.12
N ALA A 92 1.41 1.06 -10.91
CA ALA A 92 1.03 0.26 -12.07
C ALA A 92 0.14 -0.95 -11.73
N THR A 93 0.18 -1.44 -10.49
CA THR A 93 -0.65 -2.57 -10.03
C THR A 93 -1.91 -2.14 -9.28
N ALA A 94 -2.00 -0.89 -8.83
CA ALA A 94 -3.13 -0.38 -8.06
C ALA A 94 -4.49 -0.57 -8.76
N PRO A 95 -4.65 -0.37 -10.09
CA PRO A 95 -5.93 -0.63 -10.77
C PRO A 95 -6.40 -2.09 -10.68
N VAL A 96 -5.46 -3.06 -10.72
CA VAL A 96 -5.78 -4.49 -10.61
C VAL A 96 -6.24 -4.82 -9.19
N ILE A 97 -5.59 -4.21 -8.20
CA ILE A 97 -5.92 -4.39 -6.78
C ILE A 97 -7.28 -3.73 -6.45
N GLU A 98 -7.52 -2.55 -6.99
CA GLU A 98 -8.79 -1.83 -6.91
C GLU A 98 -9.94 -2.69 -7.46
N ALA A 99 -9.77 -3.23 -8.66
CA ALA A 99 -10.78 -4.04 -9.31
C ALA A 99 -11.04 -5.37 -8.60
N SER A 100 -9.98 -6.02 -8.10
CA SER A 100 -10.07 -7.33 -7.46
C SER A 100 -10.59 -7.29 -6.01
N THR A 101 -10.22 -6.27 -5.24
CA THR A 101 -10.52 -6.19 -3.80
C THR A 101 -10.99 -4.81 -3.36
N GLY A 102 -10.39 -3.74 -3.89
CA GLY A 102 -10.63 -2.36 -3.45
C GLY A 102 -12.09 -1.92 -3.54
N ARG A 103 -12.78 -2.14 -4.67
CA ARG A 103 -14.20 -1.75 -4.83
C ARG A 103 -15.12 -2.40 -3.80
N ALA A 104 -14.93 -3.70 -3.58
CA ALA A 104 -15.74 -4.45 -2.63
C ALA A 104 -15.48 -4.01 -1.18
N ILE A 105 -14.25 -3.60 -0.86
CA ILE A 105 -13.89 -3.01 0.43
C ILE A 105 -14.53 -1.63 0.57
N ALA A 106 -14.36 -0.75 -0.42
CA ALA A 106 -14.92 0.61 -0.40
C ALA A 106 -16.43 0.61 -0.20
N ALA A 107 -17.17 -0.28 -0.87
CA ALA A 107 -18.61 -0.41 -0.68
C ALA A 107 -18.99 -0.78 0.76
N LYS A 108 -18.23 -1.69 1.40
CA LYS A 108 -18.45 -2.09 2.80
C LYS A 108 -18.10 -0.97 3.77
N GLU A 109 -16.95 -0.31 3.57
CA GLU A 109 -16.51 0.79 4.43
C GLU A 109 -17.47 1.98 4.34
N ARG A 110 -17.99 2.28 3.15
CA ARG A 110 -19.01 3.31 2.96
C ARG A 110 -20.29 2.99 3.73
N ALA A 111 -20.79 1.76 3.63
CA ALA A 111 -21.99 1.33 4.36
C ALA A 111 -21.78 1.41 5.88
N ALA A 112 -20.61 0.98 6.36
CA ALA A 112 -20.25 1.07 7.78
C ALA A 112 -20.11 2.53 8.25
N CYS A 113 -19.52 3.40 7.45
CA CYS A 113 -19.39 4.83 7.74
C CYS A 113 -20.76 5.51 7.85
N ALA A 114 -21.70 5.19 6.93
CA ALA A 114 -23.06 5.71 7.00
C ALA A 114 -23.79 5.29 8.29
N VAL A 115 -23.62 4.05 8.73
CA VAL A 115 -24.13 3.56 10.02
C VAL A 115 -23.51 4.34 11.17
N TYR A 116 -22.18 4.45 11.19
CA TYR A 116 -21.44 5.15 12.23
C TYR A 116 -21.86 6.63 12.35
N LEU A 117 -22.01 7.34 11.24
CA LEU A 117 -22.40 8.75 11.22
C LEU A 117 -23.87 8.97 11.61
N ARG A 118 -24.76 8.06 11.21
CA ARG A 118 -26.15 8.09 11.66
C ARG A 118 -26.22 7.91 13.18
N ASP A 119 -25.55 6.89 13.70
CA ASP A 119 -25.68 6.51 15.11
C ASP A 119 -24.88 7.47 16.02
N GLY A 120 -23.74 7.99 15.57
CA GLY A 120 -22.86 8.86 16.33
C GLY A 120 -23.14 10.37 16.16
N ALA A 121 -23.69 10.79 15.02
CA ALA A 121 -23.89 12.21 14.71
C ALA A 121 -25.31 12.54 14.20
N GLY A 122 -26.22 11.56 14.12
CA GLY A 122 -27.59 11.77 13.63
C GLY A 122 -27.67 12.10 12.14
N TRP A 123 -26.65 11.78 11.34
CA TRP A 123 -26.63 12.12 9.92
C TRP A 123 -27.63 11.29 9.12
N SER A 124 -28.34 11.94 8.19
CA SER A 124 -29.18 11.26 7.21
C SER A 124 -28.32 10.72 6.05
N ALA A 125 -28.86 9.74 5.33
CA ALA A 125 -28.19 9.20 4.15
C ALA A 125 -28.01 10.27 3.06
N GLN A 126 -28.97 11.19 2.93
CA GLN A 126 -28.93 12.31 1.99
C GLN A 126 -27.81 13.28 2.34
N ARG A 127 -27.66 13.63 3.63
CA ARG A 127 -26.57 14.50 4.08
C ARG A 127 -25.20 13.86 3.82
N TYR A 128 -25.05 12.58 4.12
CA TYR A 128 -23.80 11.87 3.86
C TYR A 128 -23.45 11.83 2.37
N ALA A 129 -24.43 11.54 1.50
CA ALA A 129 -24.23 11.55 0.06
C ALA A 129 -23.82 12.94 -0.48
N ALA A 130 -24.49 14.00 -0.03
CA ALA A 130 -24.15 15.38 -0.44
C ALA A 130 -22.71 15.76 -0.06
N VAL A 131 -22.31 15.49 1.20
CA VAL A 131 -20.93 15.77 1.65
C VAL A 131 -19.89 14.97 0.87
N GLU A 132 -20.21 13.74 0.49
CA GLU A 132 -19.30 12.94 -0.32
C GLU A 132 -19.17 13.49 -1.75
N GLU A 133 -20.27 13.90 -2.37
CA GLU A 133 -20.25 14.57 -3.68
C GLU A 133 -19.42 15.85 -3.64
N ASP A 134 -19.65 16.72 -2.64
CA ASP A 134 -18.86 17.94 -2.41
C ASP A 134 -17.37 17.63 -2.24
N LEU A 135 -17.03 16.57 -1.48
CA LEU A 135 -15.65 16.13 -1.28
C LEU A 135 -15.00 15.65 -2.58
N LEU A 136 -15.71 14.84 -3.37
CA LEU A 136 -15.20 14.33 -4.64
C LEU A 136 -15.00 15.46 -5.65
N GLU A 137 -15.91 16.43 -5.71
CA GLU A 137 -15.75 17.64 -6.52
C GLU A 137 -14.51 18.44 -6.09
N ALA A 138 -14.35 18.67 -4.79
CA ALA A 138 -13.19 19.37 -4.26
C ALA A 138 -11.86 18.65 -4.56
N LEU A 139 -11.84 17.31 -4.50
CA LEU A 139 -10.67 16.51 -4.83
C LEU A 139 -10.37 16.54 -6.34
N ALA A 140 -11.38 16.50 -7.20
CA ALA A 140 -11.23 16.58 -8.65
C ALA A 140 -10.74 17.96 -9.11
N ALA A 141 -11.14 19.03 -8.41
CA ALA A 141 -10.69 20.39 -8.67
C ALA A 141 -9.28 20.68 -8.13
N ARG A 142 -8.73 19.82 -7.27
CA ARG A 142 -7.43 20.06 -6.65
C ARG A 142 -6.32 19.90 -7.68
N PRO A 143 -5.42 20.89 -7.84
CA PRO A 143 -4.24 20.70 -8.67
C PRO A 143 -3.38 19.56 -8.10
N ALA A 144 -2.57 18.94 -8.95
CA ALA A 144 -1.58 17.98 -8.49
C ALA A 144 -0.78 18.62 -7.34
N PRO A 145 -0.65 17.96 -6.18
CA PRO A 145 0.15 18.49 -5.09
C PRO A 145 1.59 18.76 -5.56
N PRO A 146 2.26 19.76 -4.98
CA PRO A 146 3.61 20.16 -5.39
C PRO A 146 4.58 18.97 -5.28
N SER A 147 5.61 18.97 -6.12
CA SER A 147 6.69 17.96 -6.16
C SER A 147 7.71 18.13 -5.03
N SER A 148 7.31 18.67 -3.89
CA SER A 148 8.18 18.77 -2.72
C SER A 148 7.41 18.35 -1.47
N PRO A 149 8.01 17.51 -0.60
CA PRO A 149 7.31 17.00 0.56
C PRO A 149 7.01 18.14 1.53
N PRO A 150 5.92 18.04 2.30
CA PRO A 150 5.81 18.84 3.50
C PRO A 150 7.06 18.57 4.35
N THR A 151 7.77 19.64 4.72
CA THR A 151 8.94 19.55 5.59
C THR A 151 8.50 19.02 6.95
N TYR A 152 8.63 17.71 7.14
CA TYR A 152 8.52 17.12 8.46
C TYR A 152 9.82 17.46 9.20
N PRO A 153 9.75 17.94 10.46
CA PRO A 153 10.95 18.10 11.26
C PRO A 153 11.65 16.74 11.29
N HIS A 154 12.89 16.70 10.78
CA HIS A 154 13.73 15.51 10.88
C HIS A 154 13.69 15.04 12.33
N TYR A 155 13.21 13.82 12.57
CA TYR A 155 13.42 13.16 13.85
C TYR A 155 14.93 12.90 13.94
N GLY A 156 15.62 13.90 14.50
CA GLY A 156 17.06 13.93 14.61
C GLY A 156 17.56 12.67 15.30
N SER A 157 18.62 12.12 14.71
CA SER A 157 19.51 11.12 15.28
C SER A 157 19.68 11.30 16.79
N ARG A 158 19.28 10.29 17.56
CA ARG A 158 19.85 9.99 18.86
C ARG A 158 20.44 8.60 18.80
#